data_AF-A0A7W4HR59-F1
#
_entry.id   AF-A0A7W4HR59-F1
#
_cell.length_a   1.000
_cell.length_b   1.000
_cell.length_c   1.000
_cell.angle_alpha   90.00
_cell.angle_beta   90.00
_cell.angle_gamma   90.00
#
_symmetry.space_group_name_H-M   'P 1'
#
loop_
_entity.id
_entity.type
_entity.pdbx_description
1 polymer ?
#
loop_
_entity_poly.entity_id
_entity_poly.type
_entity_poly.pdbx_seq_one_letter_code
_entity_poly.pdbx_strand_id
1 'polypeptide(L)'
;MTDKLNDKCGSSSEEARLEDAWSRKVVVLKDLGSFAEIAAALRGLEDSGGFGGINSSDTVLSQSKQETYFHQDVAKALGKLRERMTNIDDTSVIIYPGSSSDETLARVFGPGVIHVDPDEYAMEAMREKGYNVAEMTIEEYVSNMPEEGRVDVVFSYNSGLVPQELLDKVPVGCYVIANNWHGSANSLGKNPRVTLVCAIDPESKSGEIINEEEAQAALGIITTESGNMNIDIEKNPNTLWLFRKNGEPSAKLQ
;
A
#
# COMPACT_ATOMS: atom_id res chain seq x y z
N MET A 1 -12.30 -73.85 3.86
CA MET A 1 -13.09 -72.61 3.78
C MET A 1 -12.14 -71.46 4.05
N THR A 2 -11.88 -70.68 3.03
CA THR A 2 -10.94 -69.54 3.00
C THR A 2 -11.67 -68.26 3.36
N ASP A 3 -11.28 -67.60 4.45
CA ASP A 3 -11.69 -66.22 4.74
C ASP A 3 -10.50 -65.26 4.69
N LYS A 4 -10.42 -64.64 3.51
CA LYS A 4 -10.10 -63.26 3.12
C LYS A 4 -9.24 -62.37 4.04
N LEU A 5 -8.12 -61.97 3.42
CA LEU A 5 -7.46 -60.66 3.49
C LEU A 5 -8.44 -59.48 3.69
N ASN A 6 -8.12 -58.53 4.58
CA ASN A 6 -7.77 -57.19 4.10
C ASN A 6 -6.91 -56.40 5.10
N ASP A 7 -5.83 -55.86 4.55
CA ASP A 7 -4.93 -54.88 5.11
C ASP A 7 -5.43 -53.46 4.74
N LYS A 8 -4.93 -52.46 5.47
CA LYS A 8 -4.88 -51.01 5.14
C LYS A 8 -6.07 -50.05 5.38
N CYS A 9 -5.70 -49.04 6.19
CA CYS A 9 -5.78 -47.59 5.94
C CYS A 9 -7.08 -46.86 6.30
N GLY A 10 -6.95 -45.94 7.26
CA GLY A 10 -7.97 -44.97 7.63
C GLY A 10 -7.34 -43.76 8.33
N SER A 11 -6.26 -43.20 7.79
CA SER A 11 -5.66 -41.94 8.26
C SER A 11 -5.98 -40.74 7.35
N SER A 12 -6.87 -40.88 6.35
CA SER A 12 -7.03 -39.83 5.33
C SER A 12 -8.17 -38.83 5.55
N SER A 13 -8.90 -38.86 6.68
CA SER A 13 -10.08 -38.00 6.88
C SER A 13 -9.85 -36.81 7.81
N GLU A 14 -8.88 -36.85 8.72
CA GLU A 14 -8.53 -35.71 9.59
C GLU A 14 -7.42 -34.84 8.98
N GLU A 15 -6.40 -35.45 8.38
CA GLU A 15 -5.35 -34.72 7.64
C GLU A 15 -5.95 -33.97 6.44
N ALA A 16 -6.89 -34.57 5.70
CA ALA A 16 -7.58 -33.90 4.60
C ALA A 16 -8.50 -32.75 5.07
N ARG A 17 -9.02 -32.79 6.31
CA ARG A 17 -9.84 -31.70 6.87
C ARG A 17 -8.97 -30.57 7.42
N LEU A 18 -7.78 -30.88 7.93
CA LEU A 18 -6.80 -29.90 8.36
C LEU A 18 -6.14 -29.21 7.16
N GLU A 19 -5.80 -29.95 6.10
CA GLU A 19 -5.30 -29.40 4.82
C GLU A 19 -6.34 -28.48 4.15
N ASP A 20 -7.63 -28.83 4.19
CA ASP A 20 -8.70 -28.01 3.59
C ASP A 20 -9.03 -26.77 4.45
N ALA A 21 -8.92 -26.88 5.79
CA ALA A 21 -9.03 -25.73 6.70
C ALA A 21 -7.82 -24.79 6.62
N TRP A 22 -6.61 -25.34 6.43
CA TRP A 22 -5.39 -24.58 6.24
C TRP A 22 -5.36 -23.92 4.86
N SER A 23 -5.81 -24.62 3.81
CA SER A 23 -5.97 -24.05 2.47
C SER A 23 -6.98 -22.90 2.45
N ARG A 24 -8.13 -23.04 3.15
CA ARG A 24 -9.10 -21.94 3.30
C ARG A 24 -8.56 -20.79 4.15
N LYS A 25 -7.77 -21.05 5.20
CA LYS A 25 -7.13 -20.00 6.02
C LYS A 25 -5.99 -19.28 5.30
N VAL A 26 -5.22 -19.97 4.46
CA VAL A 26 -4.17 -19.37 3.62
C VAL A 26 -4.77 -18.49 2.52
N VAL A 27 -5.97 -18.82 2.03
CA VAL A 27 -6.71 -17.95 1.09
C VAL A 27 -7.14 -16.64 1.78
N VAL A 28 -7.63 -16.69 3.02
CA VAL A 28 -8.06 -15.47 3.75
C VAL A 28 -6.88 -14.55 4.11
N LEU A 29 -5.70 -15.12 4.37
CA LEU A 29 -4.50 -14.33 4.72
C LEU A 29 -3.80 -13.68 3.51
N LYS A 30 -4.08 -14.14 2.28
CA LYS A 30 -3.53 -13.54 1.05
C LYS A 30 -4.25 -12.27 0.62
N ASP A 31 -5.45 -12.02 1.15
CA ASP A 31 -6.28 -10.85 0.85
C ASP A 31 -6.13 -9.71 1.88
N LEU A 32 -5.30 -9.89 2.93
CA LEU A 32 -4.99 -8.83 3.90
C LEU A 32 -3.65 -8.20 3.53
N GLY A 33 -3.71 -6.96 3.03
CA GLY A 33 -2.62 -6.26 2.34
C GLY A 33 -1.57 -5.66 3.26
N SER A 34 -1.72 -5.75 4.59
CA SER A 34 -0.75 -5.25 5.56
C SER A 34 -0.52 -6.22 6.72
N PHE A 35 0.71 -6.31 7.19
CA PHE A 35 1.10 -7.09 8.38
C PHE A 35 0.31 -6.67 9.63
N ALA A 36 -0.13 -5.41 9.71
CA ALA A 36 -0.98 -4.89 10.78
C ALA A 36 -2.40 -5.51 10.76
N GLU A 37 -2.98 -5.73 9.58
CA GLU A 37 -4.29 -6.38 9.42
C GLU A 37 -4.22 -7.86 9.77
N ILE A 38 -3.12 -8.52 9.39
CA ILE A 38 -2.81 -9.91 9.76
C ILE A 38 -2.66 -10.03 11.28
N ALA A 39 -1.93 -9.11 11.92
CA ALA A 39 -1.73 -9.08 13.38
C ALA A 39 -3.02 -8.76 14.16
N ALA A 40 -3.92 -7.94 13.60
CA ALA A 40 -5.24 -7.68 14.18
C ALA A 40 -6.16 -8.90 14.08
N ALA A 41 -6.17 -9.58 12.93
CA ALA A 41 -6.93 -10.81 12.72
C ALA A 41 -6.46 -11.96 13.64
N LEU A 42 -5.16 -12.07 13.88
CA LEU A 42 -4.59 -13.07 14.79
C LEU A 42 -4.94 -12.80 16.27
N ARG A 43 -4.91 -11.53 16.72
CA ARG A 43 -5.32 -11.15 18.08
C ARG A 43 -6.80 -11.39 18.34
N GLY A 44 -7.66 -11.11 17.36
CA GLY A 44 -9.11 -11.41 17.47
C GLY A 44 -9.44 -12.91 17.56
N LEU A 45 -8.54 -13.78 17.09
CA LEU A 45 -8.68 -15.23 17.20
C LEU A 45 -8.32 -15.74 18.61
N GLU A 46 -7.34 -15.15 19.29
CA GLU A 46 -6.97 -15.49 20.68
C GLU A 46 -8.09 -15.18 21.68
N ASP A 47 -8.85 -14.10 21.46
CA ASP A 47 -9.99 -13.72 22.31
C ASP A 47 -11.23 -14.61 22.12
N SER A 48 -11.29 -15.42 21.05
CA SER A 48 -12.45 -16.25 20.71
C SER A 48 -12.46 -17.64 21.36
N GLY A 49 -11.59 -17.88 22.34
CA GLY A 49 -11.78 -18.91 23.36
C GLY A 49 -12.07 -20.31 22.82
N GLY A 50 -11.13 -20.89 22.08
CA GLY A 50 -11.27 -22.26 21.65
C GLY A 50 -10.03 -22.85 21.01
N PHE A 51 -9.06 -23.28 21.82
CA PHE A 51 -8.38 -24.58 21.67
C PHE A 51 -7.50 -24.80 22.90
N GLY A 52 -7.73 -25.91 23.60
CA GLY A 52 -6.89 -26.33 24.71
C GLY A 52 -5.49 -26.73 24.24
N GLY A 53 -4.51 -26.39 25.06
CA GLY A 53 -3.25 -27.12 25.17
C GLY A 53 -2.38 -27.20 23.91
N ILE A 54 -1.97 -26.05 23.38
CA ILE A 54 -0.69 -25.97 22.65
C ILE A 54 0.33 -25.38 23.61
N ASN A 55 1.35 -26.18 23.95
CA ASN A 55 2.43 -25.79 24.85
C ASN A 55 3.04 -24.47 24.36
N SER A 56 3.00 -23.48 25.25
CA SER A 56 3.45 -22.09 25.08
C SER A 56 4.98 -21.97 24.95
N SER A 57 5.62 -22.82 24.15
CA SER A 57 7.08 -22.86 24.03
C SER A 57 7.60 -23.14 22.62
N ASP A 58 6.75 -23.42 21.63
CA ASP A 58 7.18 -23.61 20.22
C ASP A 58 6.56 -22.61 19.23
N THR A 59 5.69 -21.68 19.67
CA THR A 59 5.40 -20.46 18.91
C THR A 59 6.49 -19.42 19.16
N VAL A 60 7.74 -19.82 18.96
CA VAL A 60 8.72 -18.91 18.39
C VAL A 60 8.27 -18.74 16.94
N LEU A 61 7.25 -17.90 16.74
CA LEU A 61 7.22 -17.06 15.55
C LEU A 61 8.56 -16.34 15.62
N SER A 62 9.57 -16.93 15.00
CA SER A 62 10.79 -16.25 14.62
C SER A 62 10.28 -15.00 13.93
N GLN A 63 10.27 -13.87 14.65
CA GLN A 63 10.03 -12.54 14.14
C GLN A 63 11.15 -12.34 13.11
N SER A 64 10.90 -12.83 11.91
CA SER A 64 11.87 -12.81 10.83
C SER A 64 12.15 -11.35 10.58
N LYS A 65 13.41 -10.95 10.78
CA LYS A 65 13.91 -9.62 10.43
C LYS A 65 13.32 -9.23 9.08
N GLN A 66 12.51 -8.17 9.06
CA GLN A 66 11.90 -7.72 7.82
C GLN A 66 13.01 -7.19 6.92
N GLU A 67 13.10 -7.70 5.70
CA GLU A 67 14.02 -7.18 4.70
C GLU A 67 13.33 -6.07 3.91
N THR A 68 14.11 -5.09 3.48
CA THR A 68 13.63 -4.09 2.52
C THR A 68 13.47 -4.70 1.14
N TYR A 69 12.49 -4.22 0.37
CA TYR A 69 12.23 -4.70 -0.98
C TYR A 69 12.22 -3.56 -2.00
N PHE A 70 12.34 -3.93 -3.29
CA PHE A 70 12.44 -3.00 -4.40
C PHE A 70 11.61 -3.47 -5.60
N HIS A 71 10.75 -2.59 -6.12
CA HIS A 71 9.90 -2.84 -7.27
C HIS A 71 10.50 -2.20 -8.53
N GLN A 72 11.18 -2.99 -9.36
CA GLN A 72 11.89 -2.49 -10.54
C GLN A 72 10.97 -1.75 -11.54
N ASP A 73 9.79 -2.29 -11.79
CA ASP A 73 8.85 -1.70 -12.75
C ASP A 73 8.22 -0.40 -12.22
N VAL A 74 7.91 -0.37 -10.92
CA VAL A 74 7.46 0.85 -10.22
C VAL A 74 8.56 1.91 -10.25
N ALA A 75 9.83 1.55 -9.99
CA ALA A 75 10.95 2.48 -10.06
C ALA A 75 11.10 3.10 -11.45
N LYS A 76 10.97 2.30 -12.51
CA LYS A 76 11.02 2.77 -13.90
C LYS A 76 9.87 3.76 -14.18
N ALA A 77 8.66 3.44 -13.73
CA ALA A 77 7.50 4.30 -13.89
C ALA A 77 7.67 5.63 -13.13
N LEU A 78 8.11 5.57 -11.87
CA LEU A 78 8.43 6.73 -11.05
C LEU A 78 9.51 7.61 -11.68
N GLY A 79 10.55 7.03 -12.30
CA GLY A 79 11.57 7.79 -13.02
C GLY A 79 10.98 8.63 -14.15
N LYS A 80 10.07 8.05 -14.95
CA LYS A 80 9.37 8.77 -16.02
C LYS A 80 8.42 9.86 -15.48
N LEU A 81 7.78 9.63 -14.33
CA LEU A 81 6.97 10.65 -13.69
C LEU A 81 7.84 11.78 -13.14
N ARG A 82 8.99 11.47 -12.53
CA ARG A 82 9.96 12.45 -12.00
C ARG A 82 10.42 13.42 -13.09
N GLU A 83 10.66 12.95 -14.31
CA GLU A 83 11.03 13.79 -15.47
C GLU A 83 9.97 14.88 -15.80
N ARG A 84 8.71 14.69 -15.39
CA ARG A 84 7.63 15.68 -15.60
C ARG A 84 7.48 16.68 -14.46
N MET A 85 8.16 16.44 -13.33
CA MET A 85 8.08 17.27 -12.13
C MET A 85 9.21 18.31 -12.14
N THR A 86 9.03 19.39 -12.89
CA THR A 86 10.13 20.34 -13.18
C THR A 86 10.57 21.20 -11.99
N ASN A 87 9.78 21.27 -10.93
CA ASN A 87 10.06 21.98 -9.69
C ASN A 87 10.51 21.07 -8.54
N ILE A 88 10.84 19.81 -8.82
CA ILE A 88 11.34 18.85 -7.83
C ILE A 88 12.83 18.62 -8.06
N ASP A 89 13.61 18.79 -7.00
CA ASP A 89 15.06 18.65 -6.97
C ASP A 89 15.52 17.86 -5.73
N ASP A 90 16.83 17.72 -5.55
CA ASP A 90 17.41 16.91 -4.47
C ASP A 90 17.21 17.53 -3.07
N THR A 91 16.65 18.75 -2.97
CA THR A 91 16.29 19.41 -1.70
C THR A 91 14.79 19.31 -1.38
N SER A 92 14.02 18.70 -2.27
CA SER A 92 12.58 18.52 -2.12
C SER A 92 12.25 17.56 -0.97
N VAL A 93 11.27 17.93 -0.15
CA VAL A 93 10.77 17.08 0.93
C VAL A 93 9.71 16.14 0.38
N ILE A 94 9.96 14.84 0.45
CA ILE A 94 9.09 13.83 -0.13
C ILE A 94 8.61 12.89 0.97
N ILE A 95 7.29 12.73 1.11
CA ILE A 95 6.71 11.84 2.13
C ILE A 95 6.13 10.60 1.46
N TYR A 96 6.50 9.44 1.99
CA TYR A 96 5.94 8.14 1.63
C TYR A 96 5.18 7.57 2.84
N PRO A 97 3.88 7.88 3.00
CA PRO A 97 3.07 7.28 4.06
C PRO A 97 2.87 5.78 3.80
N GLY A 98 2.77 4.98 4.86
CA GLY A 98 2.51 3.54 4.78
C GLY A 98 3.54 2.79 3.94
N SER A 99 4.80 3.25 3.95
CA SER A 99 5.81 2.76 3.01
C SER A 99 6.27 1.32 3.29
N SER A 100 5.99 0.79 4.49
CA SER A 100 6.61 -0.42 4.99
C SER A 100 8.13 -0.40 4.75
N SER A 101 8.72 -1.51 4.34
CA SER A 101 10.14 -1.63 4.00
C SER A 101 10.44 -1.44 2.50
N ASP A 102 9.59 -0.70 1.77
CA ASP A 102 9.77 -0.39 0.34
C ASP A 102 10.85 0.69 0.11
N GLU A 103 11.96 0.34 -0.54
CA GLU A 103 13.03 1.28 -0.88
C GLU A 103 12.88 1.92 -2.27
N THR A 104 11.82 1.59 -3.01
CA THR A 104 11.63 1.97 -4.43
C THR A 104 11.64 3.48 -4.64
N LEU A 105 10.85 4.23 -3.85
CA LEU A 105 10.77 5.69 -4.00
C LEU A 105 12.11 6.37 -3.71
N ALA A 106 12.78 5.98 -2.62
CA ALA A 106 14.07 6.55 -2.23
C ALA A 106 15.17 6.26 -3.27
N ARG A 107 15.13 5.12 -3.96
CA ARG A 107 16.07 4.84 -5.06
C ARG A 107 15.87 5.73 -6.29
N VAL A 108 14.65 6.23 -6.50
CA VAL A 108 14.34 7.10 -7.64
C VAL A 108 14.52 8.57 -7.30
N PHE A 109 14.09 9.01 -6.12
CA PHE A 109 14.08 10.42 -5.72
C PHE A 109 15.24 10.81 -4.80
N GLY A 110 15.98 9.83 -4.28
CA GLY A 110 17.16 10.08 -3.45
C GLY A 110 16.82 10.28 -1.97
N PRO A 111 17.75 10.88 -1.19
CA PRO A 111 17.67 10.94 0.26
C PRO A 111 16.58 11.88 0.80
N GLY A 112 15.96 12.72 -0.04
CA GLY A 112 14.85 13.60 0.38
C GLY A 112 13.55 12.86 0.74
N VAL A 113 13.49 11.55 0.50
CA VAL A 113 12.35 10.69 0.85
C VAL A 113 12.35 10.36 2.34
N ILE A 114 11.22 10.66 2.98
CA ILE A 114 10.90 10.32 4.38
C ILE A 114 9.84 9.21 4.36
N HIS A 115 10.22 8.04 4.86
CA HIS A 115 9.35 6.89 5.03
C HIS A 115 8.57 7.04 6.34
N VAL A 116 7.24 6.99 6.29
CA VAL A 116 6.37 7.18 7.47
C VAL A 116 5.50 5.96 7.64
N ASP A 117 5.74 5.17 8.67
CA ASP A 117 5.01 3.92 8.92
C ASP A 117 5.02 3.58 10.42
N PRO A 118 3.91 3.10 11.02
CA PRO A 118 3.90 2.66 12.42
C PRO A 118 4.56 1.29 12.66
N ASP A 119 4.94 0.54 11.62
CA ASP A 119 5.60 -0.77 11.77
C ASP A 119 7.08 -0.62 12.14
N GLU A 120 7.40 -0.88 13.42
CA GLU A 120 8.76 -0.83 13.98
C GLU A 120 9.76 -1.70 13.19
N TYR A 121 9.38 -2.92 12.78
CA TYR A 121 10.31 -3.83 12.09
C TYR A 121 10.64 -3.34 10.69
N ALA A 122 9.63 -2.81 9.98
CA ALA A 122 9.83 -2.22 8.67
C ALA A 122 10.72 -0.96 8.75
N MET A 123 10.45 -0.10 9.73
CA MET A 123 11.22 1.14 9.94
C MET A 123 12.65 0.86 10.43
N GLU A 124 12.87 -0.17 11.25
CA GLU A 124 14.21 -0.62 11.63
C GLU A 124 15.01 -1.07 10.40
N ALA A 125 14.42 -1.90 9.53
CA ALA A 125 15.08 -2.36 8.30
C ALA A 125 15.47 -1.21 7.37
N MET A 126 14.59 -0.21 7.23
CA MET A 126 14.86 0.99 6.44
C MET A 126 15.96 1.86 7.06
N ARG A 127 15.94 2.01 8.39
CA ARG A 127 16.93 2.79 9.16
C ARG A 127 18.33 2.17 9.09
N GLU A 128 18.44 0.84 9.17
CA GLU A 128 19.72 0.12 9.01
C GLU A 128 20.37 0.37 7.64
N LYS A 129 19.57 0.64 6.61
CA LYS A 129 20.05 1.02 5.27
C LYS A 129 20.37 2.52 5.11
N GLY A 130 20.13 3.32 6.14
CA GLY A 130 20.39 4.76 6.14
C GLY A 130 19.29 5.60 5.48
N TYR A 131 18.06 5.07 5.35
CA TYR A 131 16.92 5.86 4.90
C TYR A 131 16.37 6.75 6.01
N ASN A 132 15.75 7.87 5.62
CA ASN A 132 15.04 8.73 6.56
C ASN A 132 13.69 8.09 6.88
N VAL A 133 13.46 7.84 8.17
CA VAL A 133 12.27 7.15 8.66
C VAL A 133 11.60 7.97 9.77
N ALA A 134 10.28 7.90 9.83
CA ALA A 134 9.48 8.33 10.95
C ALA A 134 8.54 7.19 11.35
N GLU A 135 8.81 6.59 12.50
CA GLU A 135 8.05 5.47 13.04
C GLU A 135 6.83 5.98 13.80
N MET A 136 5.75 6.22 13.06
CA MET A 136 4.48 6.80 13.53
C MET A 136 3.42 6.72 12.44
N THR A 137 2.16 7.03 12.77
CA THR A 137 1.14 7.18 11.72
C THR A 137 1.34 8.47 10.93
N ILE A 138 0.75 8.55 9.73
CA ILE A 138 0.83 9.77 8.92
C ILE A 138 0.11 10.95 9.59
N GLU A 139 -0.98 10.70 10.32
CA GLU A 139 -1.70 11.73 11.08
C GLU A 139 -0.82 12.30 12.20
N GLU A 140 -0.13 11.44 12.94
CA GLU A 140 0.82 11.84 13.98
C GLU A 140 1.98 12.64 13.38
N TYR A 141 2.55 12.15 12.28
CA TYR A 141 3.63 12.85 11.57
C TYR A 141 3.23 14.26 11.17
N VAL A 142 2.08 14.42 10.51
CA VAL A 142 1.58 15.71 10.05
C VAL A 142 1.23 16.63 11.23
N SER A 143 0.69 16.09 12.32
CA SER A 143 0.39 16.87 13.53
C SER A 143 1.64 17.43 14.21
N ASN A 144 2.77 16.74 14.07
CA ASN A 144 4.07 17.15 14.59
C ASN A 144 4.86 18.04 13.62
N MET A 145 4.40 18.20 12.38
CA MET A 145 5.04 19.11 11.44
C MET A 145 4.83 20.57 11.89
N PRO A 146 5.86 21.43 11.76
CA PRO A 146 5.71 22.85 12.02
C PRO A 146 4.64 23.45 11.09
N GLU A 147 4.06 24.58 11.48
CA GLU A 147 3.00 25.25 10.71
C GLU A 147 3.48 25.56 9.28
N GLU A 148 4.71 26.06 9.17
CA GLU A 148 5.45 26.35 7.95
C GLU A 148 6.06 25.12 7.25
N GLY A 149 5.88 23.93 7.81
CA GLY A 149 6.34 22.68 7.22
C GLY A 149 5.73 22.47 5.83
N ARG A 150 6.56 22.08 4.86
CA ARG A 150 6.13 21.86 3.47
C ARG A 150 6.49 20.46 3.00
N VAL A 151 5.70 19.95 2.06
CA VAL A 151 5.88 18.64 1.43
C VAL A 151 5.79 18.81 -0.08
N ASP A 152 6.88 18.60 -0.79
CA ASP A 152 6.95 18.86 -2.23
C ASP A 152 6.40 17.69 -3.05
N VAL A 153 6.48 16.46 -2.54
CA VAL A 153 5.81 15.29 -3.13
C VAL A 153 5.23 14.38 -2.06
N VAL A 154 4.00 13.91 -2.25
CA VAL A 154 3.42 12.80 -1.49
C VAL A 154 3.34 11.58 -2.40
N PHE A 155 3.83 10.42 -1.95
CA PHE A 155 3.68 9.15 -2.66
C PHE A 155 2.71 8.23 -1.92
N SER A 156 1.44 8.26 -2.33
CA SER A 156 0.39 7.41 -1.76
C SER A 156 0.30 6.09 -2.53
N TYR A 157 1.21 5.17 -2.25
CA TYR A 157 1.28 3.85 -2.89
C TYR A 157 0.96 2.76 -1.88
N ASN A 158 -0.17 2.08 -2.05
CA ASN A 158 -0.68 1.08 -1.11
C ASN A 158 -0.78 1.57 0.35
N SER A 159 -1.01 2.87 0.54
CA SER A 159 -0.91 3.54 1.85
C SER A 159 -2.23 4.07 2.41
N GLY A 160 -3.36 3.72 1.80
CA GLY A 160 -4.67 4.30 2.13
C GLY A 160 -4.90 5.66 1.45
N LEU A 161 -5.85 6.44 1.97
CA LEU A 161 -6.18 7.76 1.43
C LEU A 161 -5.20 8.82 1.94
N VAL A 162 -4.90 9.83 1.10
CA VAL A 162 -4.11 10.99 1.52
C VAL A 162 -4.93 11.86 2.48
N PRO A 163 -4.50 12.07 3.74
CA PRO A 163 -5.19 12.97 4.67
C PRO A 163 -5.22 14.41 4.14
N GLN A 164 -6.28 15.15 4.47
CA GLN A 164 -6.42 16.53 3.98
C GLN A 164 -5.35 17.44 4.55
N GLU A 165 -4.96 17.21 5.81
CA GLU A 165 -3.91 17.93 6.52
C GLU A 165 -2.55 17.74 5.85
N LEU A 166 -2.25 16.53 5.35
CA LEU A 166 -1.05 16.27 4.57
C LEU A 166 -1.12 16.99 3.22
N LEU A 167 -2.26 16.91 2.54
CA LEU A 167 -2.47 17.56 1.25
C LEU A 167 -2.35 19.10 1.35
N ASP A 168 -2.70 19.67 2.50
CA ASP A 168 -2.58 21.11 2.77
C ASP A 168 -1.13 21.56 3.01
N LYS A 169 -0.23 20.64 3.37
CA LYS A 169 1.21 20.88 3.43
C LYS A 169 1.88 20.83 2.05
N VAL A 170 1.17 20.41 1.01
CA VAL A 170 1.67 20.38 -0.37
C VAL A 170 1.52 21.76 -1.01
N PRO A 171 2.63 22.43 -1.41
CA PRO A 171 2.56 23.73 -2.07
C PRO A 171 1.83 23.66 -3.42
N VAL A 172 1.26 24.78 -3.86
CA VAL A 172 0.69 24.90 -5.21
C VAL A 172 1.76 24.61 -6.27
N GLY A 173 1.42 23.76 -7.25
CA GLY A 173 2.34 23.32 -8.28
C GLY A 173 3.19 22.10 -7.91
N CYS A 174 3.24 21.71 -6.63
CA CYS A 174 3.85 20.46 -6.17
C CYS A 174 2.90 19.27 -6.37
N TYR A 175 3.35 18.05 -6.06
CA TYR A 175 2.73 16.84 -6.61
C TYR A 175 2.27 15.83 -5.57
N VAL A 176 1.28 15.03 -5.98
CA VAL A 176 0.90 13.79 -5.32
C VAL A 176 0.95 12.69 -6.37
N ILE A 177 1.68 11.62 -6.10
CA ILE A 177 1.63 10.39 -6.88
C ILE A 177 0.78 9.40 -6.08
N ALA A 178 -0.22 8.78 -6.69
CA ALA A 178 -1.04 7.79 -6.01
C ALA A 178 -1.33 6.60 -6.90
N ASN A 179 -1.46 5.41 -6.31
CA ASN A 179 -2.13 4.28 -6.96
C ASN A 179 -3.55 4.12 -6.42
N ASN A 180 -4.28 3.13 -6.96
CA ASN A 180 -5.70 2.96 -6.65
C ASN A 180 -6.00 1.70 -5.84
N TRP A 181 -5.00 0.97 -5.36
CA TRP A 181 -5.21 -0.24 -4.53
C TRP A 181 -6.14 0.00 -3.33
N HIS A 182 -5.98 1.13 -2.64
CA HIS A 182 -6.87 1.57 -1.55
C HIS A 182 -7.74 2.80 -1.92
N GLY A 183 -7.98 3.03 -3.22
CA GLY A 183 -8.85 4.12 -3.68
C GLY A 183 -8.25 5.53 -3.63
N SER A 184 -6.95 5.68 -3.34
CA SER A 184 -6.30 6.99 -3.21
C SER A 184 -6.39 7.82 -4.48
N ALA A 185 -6.06 7.23 -5.64
CA ALA A 185 -6.16 7.92 -6.93
C ALA A 185 -7.61 8.33 -7.25
N ASN A 186 -8.60 7.48 -6.95
CA ASN A 186 -10.01 7.82 -7.13
C ASN A 186 -10.50 8.94 -6.22
N SER A 187 -10.03 8.97 -4.96
CA SER A 187 -10.32 10.05 -4.03
C SER A 187 -9.74 11.38 -4.53
N LEU A 188 -8.46 11.37 -4.93
CA LEU A 188 -7.77 12.55 -5.48
C LEU A 188 -8.39 13.03 -6.80
N GLY A 189 -8.80 12.13 -7.69
CA GLY A 189 -9.47 12.47 -8.94
C GLY A 189 -10.82 13.16 -8.78
N LYS A 190 -11.43 13.10 -7.58
CA LYS A 190 -12.65 13.84 -7.22
C LYS A 190 -12.36 15.13 -6.44
N ASN A 191 -11.10 15.34 -6.02
CA ASN A 191 -10.72 16.45 -5.16
C ASN A 191 -10.38 17.70 -6.00
N PRO A 192 -11.13 18.82 -5.87
CA PRO A 192 -10.89 20.02 -6.67
C PRO A 192 -9.56 20.74 -6.35
N ARG A 193 -8.90 20.40 -5.24
CA ARG A 193 -7.60 20.97 -4.84
C ARG A 193 -6.43 20.39 -5.61
N VAL A 194 -6.65 19.37 -6.45
CA VAL A 194 -5.63 18.78 -7.32
C VAL A 194 -6.16 18.61 -8.74
N THR A 195 -5.25 18.54 -9.70
CA THR A 195 -5.56 18.23 -11.10
C THR A 195 -4.73 17.01 -11.51
N LEU A 196 -5.39 16.04 -12.13
CA LEU A 196 -4.71 14.90 -12.73
C LEU A 196 -3.87 15.38 -13.92
N VAL A 197 -2.60 14.96 -13.98
CA VAL A 197 -1.66 15.34 -15.04
C VAL A 197 -1.51 14.22 -16.05
N CYS A 198 -1.25 13.01 -15.55
CA CYS A 198 -1.04 11.82 -16.36
C CYS A 198 -1.08 10.56 -15.48
N ALA A 199 -1.03 9.40 -16.10
CA ALA A 199 -0.84 8.13 -15.41
C ALA A 199 0.17 7.25 -16.14
N ILE A 200 0.69 6.25 -15.45
CA ILE A 200 1.56 5.23 -16.02
C ILE A 200 1.30 3.90 -15.33
N ASP A 201 1.02 2.86 -16.11
CA ASP A 201 0.95 1.49 -15.61
C ASP A 201 2.39 0.94 -15.51
N PRO A 202 2.89 0.61 -14.30
CA PRO A 202 4.22 0.03 -14.13
C PRO A 202 4.42 -1.27 -14.93
N GLU A 203 3.38 -2.07 -15.09
CA GLU A 203 3.43 -3.38 -15.75
C GLU A 203 3.30 -3.27 -17.28
N SER A 204 2.97 -2.08 -17.79
CA SER A 204 2.82 -1.86 -19.22
C SER A 204 4.14 -2.07 -19.95
N LYS A 205 4.11 -2.93 -20.97
CA LYS A 205 5.24 -3.18 -21.87
C LYS A 205 5.67 -1.94 -22.66
N SER A 206 4.71 -1.08 -23.04
CA SER A 206 5.05 0.20 -23.67
C SER A 206 5.68 1.15 -22.66
N GLY A 207 5.27 1.04 -21.38
CA GLY A 207 5.66 1.94 -20.30
C GLY A 207 5.36 3.40 -20.65
N GLU A 208 4.40 3.62 -21.54
CA GLU A 208 4.03 4.95 -22.01
C GLU A 208 3.20 5.68 -20.96
N ILE A 209 3.38 7.00 -20.93
CA ILE A 209 2.58 7.86 -20.08
C ILE A 209 1.23 8.08 -20.76
N ILE A 210 0.17 7.75 -20.04
CA ILE A 210 -1.22 8.01 -20.41
C ILE A 210 -1.51 9.49 -20.13
N ASN A 211 -2.08 10.20 -21.10
CA ASN A 211 -2.41 11.62 -20.97
C ASN A 211 -3.54 11.87 -19.95
N GLU A 212 -3.81 13.13 -19.62
CA GLU A 212 -4.83 13.52 -18.63
C GLU A 212 -6.22 12.94 -18.92
N GLU A 213 -6.71 13.05 -20.16
CA GLU A 213 -8.07 12.63 -20.54
C GLU A 213 -8.24 11.11 -20.40
N GLU A 214 -7.30 10.35 -20.95
CA GLU A 214 -7.28 8.88 -20.85
C GLU A 214 -7.06 8.41 -19.41
N ALA A 215 -6.18 9.09 -18.66
CA ALA A 215 -5.93 8.77 -17.25
C ALA A 215 -7.18 9.03 -16.39
N GLN A 216 -7.94 10.08 -16.69
CA GLN A 216 -9.20 10.41 -16.02
C GLN A 216 -10.27 9.37 -16.34
N ALA A 217 -10.38 8.93 -17.59
CA ALA A 217 -11.31 7.88 -18.00
C ALA A 217 -10.96 6.50 -17.39
N ALA A 218 -9.69 6.28 -17.06
CA ALA A 218 -9.19 5.07 -16.42
C ALA A 218 -9.45 4.99 -14.91
N LEU A 219 -9.84 6.10 -14.27
CA LEU A 219 -10.29 6.12 -12.88
C LEU A 219 -11.70 5.50 -12.74
N GLY A 220 -12.06 5.10 -11.52
CA GLY A 220 -13.37 4.57 -11.17
C GLY A 220 -13.31 3.19 -10.52
N ILE A 221 -14.49 2.57 -10.39
CA ILE A 221 -14.71 1.29 -9.71
C ILE A 221 -15.29 0.31 -10.74
N ILE A 222 -14.99 -0.98 -10.58
CA ILE A 222 -15.64 -2.09 -11.27
C ILE A 222 -16.33 -2.95 -10.22
N THR A 223 -17.59 -3.31 -10.46
CA THR A 223 -18.29 -4.31 -9.64
C THR A 223 -18.03 -5.70 -10.22
N THR A 224 -17.58 -6.62 -9.37
CA THR A 224 -17.35 -8.03 -9.70
C THR A 224 -18.24 -8.92 -8.85
N GLU A 225 -18.63 -10.08 -9.38
CA GLU A 225 -19.41 -11.06 -8.62
C GLU A 225 -18.46 -12.08 -7.98
N SER A 226 -18.59 -12.27 -6.66
CA SER A 226 -17.93 -13.34 -5.91
C SER A 226 -19.00 -14.14 -5.15
N GLY A 227 -19.38 -15.28 -5.72
CA GLY A 227 -20.52 -16.05 -5.24
C GLY A 227 -21.83 -15.28 -5.40
N ASN A 228 -22.54 -15.04 -4.29
CA ASN A 228 -23.79 -14.26 -4.27
C ASN A 228 -23.58 -12.79 -3.85
N MET A 229 -22.33 -12.33 -3.78
CA MET A 229 -21.99 -10.98 -3.35
C MET A 229 -21.38 -10.19 -4.50
N ASN A 230 -21.81 -8.94 -4.63
CA ASN A 230 -21.16 -7.96 -5.49
C ASN A 230 -20.04 -7.29 -4.69
N ILE A 231 -18.83 -7.30 -5.24
CA ILE A 231 -17.66 -6.67 -4.67
C ILE A 231 -17.21 -5.57 -5.62
N ASP A 232 -17.22 -4.35 -5.10
CA ASP A 232 -16.69 -3.18 -5.78
C ASP A 232 -15.16 -3.15 -5.60
N ILE A 233 -14.44 -3.16 -6.72
CA ILE A 233 -12.99 -3.07 -6.76
C ILE A 233 -12.54 -1.85 -7.54
N GLU A 234 -11.39 -1.32 -7.15
CA GLU A 234 -10.81 -0.14 -7.78
C GLU A 234 -10.26 -0.45 -9.18
N LYS A 235 -10.52 0.42 -10.16
CA LYS A 235 -9.94 0.26 -11.51
C LYS A 235 -8.44 0.48 -11.47
N ASN A 236 -7.72 -0.33 -12.25
CA ASN A 236 -6.29 -0.22 -12.51
C ASN A 236 -5.44 -0.06 -11.23
N PRO A 237 -5.59 -0.93 -10.21
CA PRO A 237 -5.11 -0.67 -8.86
C PRO A 237 -3.58 -0.42 -8.75
N ASN A 238 -2.80 -0.96 -9.71
CA ASN A 238 -1.34 -0.84 -9.74
C ASN A 238 -0.83 0.37 -10.53
N THR A 239 -1.68 1.03 -11.32
CA THR A 239 -1.30 2.22 -12.09
C THR A 239 -0.86 3.35 -11.16
N LEU A 240 0.10 4.16 -11.58
CA LEU A 240 0.52 5.36 -10.86
C LEU A 240 -0.08 6.59 -11.53
N TRP A 241 -0.89 7.35 -10.79
CA TRP A 241 -1.46 8.62 -11.24
C TRP A 241 -0.67 9.77 -10.64
N LEU A 242 -0.32 10.74 -11.48
CA LEU A 242 0.34 11.97 -11.09
C LEU A 242 -0.68 13.09 -11.01
N PHE A 243 -0.83 13.67 -9.82
CA PHE A 243 -1.65 14.83 -9.55
C PHE A 243 -0.77 16.03 -9.24
N ARG A 244 -1.17 17.22 -9.71
CA ARG A 244 -0.57 18.49 -9.34
C ARG A 244 -1.51 19.25 -8.40
N LYS A 245 -0.96 19.80 -7.32
CA LYS A 245 -1.69 20.65 -6.38
C LYS A 245 -2.10 21.96 -7.03
N ASN A 246 -3.38 22.28 -6.93
CA ASN A 246 -3.97 23.54 -7.37
C ASN A 246 -3.87 24.61 -6.28
N GLY A 247 -3.92 25.87 -6.70
CA GLY A 247 -4.26 26.99 -5.80
C GLY A 247 -5.64 26.80 -5.19
N GLU A 248 -5.96 27.59 -4.17
CA GLU A 248 -7.32 27.60 -3.66
C GLU A 248 -8.31 27.90 -4.80
N PRO A 249 -9.45 27.19 -4.87
CA PRO A 249 -10.48 27.53 -5.82
C PRO A 249 -10.88 28.99 -5.55
N SER A 250 -10.57 29.91 -6.48
CA SER A 250 -11.01 31.29 -6.34
C SER A 250 -12.50 31.28 -6.05
N ALA A 251 -12.90 31.81 -4.88
CA ALA A 251 -14.30 32.06 -4.60
C ALA A 251 -14.83 32.89 -5.76
N LYS A 252 -15.73 32.31 -6.56
CA LYS A 252 -16.40 33.06 -7.61
C LYS A 252 -17.04 34.26 -6.93
N LEU A 253 -16.55 35.46 -7.21
CA LEU A 253 -17.28 36.69 -6.93
C LEU A 253 -18.63 36.54 -7.63
N GLN A 254 -19.67 36.31 -6.83
CA GLN A 254 -21.06 36.33 -7.28
C GLN A 254 -21.48 37.78 -7.56
#